data_AF-A0A5E4JM30-F1
#
_entry.id   AF-A0A5E4JM30-F1
#
_cell.length_a   1.000
_cell.length_b   1.000
_cell.length_c   1.000
_cell.angle_alpha   90.00
_cell.angle_beta   90.00
_cell.angle_gamma   90.00
#
_symmetry.space_group_name_H-M   'P 1'
#
loop_
_entity.id
_entity.type
_entity.pdbx_description
1 polymer ?
#
loop_
_entity_poly.entity_id
_entity_poly.type
_entity_poly.pdbx_seq_one_letter_code
_entity_poly.pdbx_strand_id
1 'polypeptide(L)' 'MQFALRDHADFNEATDYINACEPKLVLTFGPNSKVFAKNLALKGYNARPLASTAEISSIMLNSA' A
#
# COMPACT_ATOMS: atom_id res chain seq x y z
N MET A 1 22.33 19.23 -4.91
CA MET A 1 21.41 18.22 -5.47
C MET A 1 21.81 16.87 -4.86
N GLN A 2 21.03 16.37 -3.91
CA GLN A 2 21.29 15.06 -3.31
C GLN A 2 20.85 14.00 -4.31
N PHE A 3 21.77 13.18 -4.81
CA PHE A 3 21.40 12.04 -5.65
C PHE A 3 20.49 11.13 -4.83
N ALA A 4 19.25 10.95 -5.26
CA ALA A 4 18.29 10.05 -4.62
C ALA A 4 18.68 8.60 -4.94
N LEU A 5 19.73 8.10 -4.28
CA LEU A 5 20.19 6.70 -4.40
C LEU A 5 19.32 5.74 -3.55
N ARG A 6 18.06 6.09 -3.29
CA ARG A 6 17.16 5.27 -2.48
C ARG A 6 16.37 4.37 -3.41
N ASP A 7 16.47 3.06 -3.19
CA ASP A 7 15.75 2.02 -3.93
C ASP A 7 14.29 1.86 -3.46
N HIS A 8 13.79 2.81 -2.67
CA HIS A 8 12.44 2.78 -2.10
C HIS A 8 11.71 4.06 -2.48
N ALA A 9 10.50 3.87 -3.02
CA ALA A 9 9.58 4.94 -3.31
C ALA A 9 9.24 5.74 -2.05
N ASP A 10 9.17 7.06 -2.18
CA ASP A 10 8.60 7.90 -1.15
C ASP A 10 7.06 7.83 -1.13
N PHE A 11 6.43 8.57 -0.22
CA PHE A 11 4.98 8.51 -0.05
C PHE A 11 4.21 9.03 -1.28
N ASN A 12 4.75 10.03 -1.98
CA ASN A 12 4.10 10.61 -3.16
C ASN A 12 4.22 9.67 -4.35
N GLU A 13 5.43 9.15 -4.60
CA GLU A 13 5.68 8.14 -5.64
C GLU A 13 4.80 6.91 -5.44
N ALA A 14 4.62 6.46 -4.19
CA ALA A 14 3.73 5.36 -3.89
C ALA A 14 2.25 5.70 -4.13
N THR A 15 1.79 6.92 -3.82
CA THR A 15 0.41 7.32 -4.13
C THR A 15 0.16 7.47 -5.63
N ASP A 16 1.14 7.95 -6.39
CA ASP A 16 1.06 8.06 -7.85
C ASP A 16 0.90 6.67 -8.48
N TYR A 17 1.68 5.70 -7.99
CA TYR A 17 1.53 4.29 -8.37
C TYR A 17 0.13 3.74 -8.04
N ILE A 18 -0.35 3.96 -6.81
CA ILE A 18 -1.69 3.50 -6.39
C ILE A 18 -2.78 4.11 -7.26
N ASN A 19 -2.69 5.41 -7.58
CA ASN A 19 -3.65 6.08 -8.45
C ASN A 19 -3.65 5.48 -9.87
N ALA A 20 -2.47 5.17 -10.42
CA ALA A 20 -2.36 4.55 -11.73
C ALA A 20 -2.96 3.12 -11.78
N CYS A 21 -2.92 2.40 -10.66
CA CYS A 21 -3.47 1.04 -10.57
C CYS A 21 -4.97 0.98 -10.24
N GLU A 22 -5.56 2.07 -9.75
CA GLU A 22 -6.97 2.15 -9.29
C GLU A 22 -7.45 0.93 -8.45
N PRO A 23 -6.73 0.53 -7.38
CA PRO A 23 -7.09 -0.66 -6.63
C PRO A 23 -8.34 -0.45 -5.77
N LYS A 24 -9.15 -1.50 -5.65
CA LYS A 24 -10.31 -1.53 -4.71
C LYS A 24 -9.88 -1.56 -3.24
N LEU A 25 -8.70 -2.12 -2.95
CA LEU A 25 -8.14 -2.30 -1.61
C LEU A 25 -6.61 -2.24 -1.71
N VAL A 26 -5.99 -1.48 -0.82
CA VAL A 26 -4.53 -1.42 -0.67
C VAL A 26 -4.12 -2.12 0.63
N LEU A 27 -3.34 -3.19 0.51
CA LEU A 27 -2.77 -3.90 1.64
C LEU A 27 -1.31 -3.52 1.82
N THR A 28 -0.96 -3.03 3.01
CA THR A 28 0.40 -2.57 3.32
C THR A 28 1.14 -3.59 4.17
N PHE A 29 2.41 -3.84 3.89
CA PHE A 29 3.27 -4.75 4.66
C PHE A 29 4.61 -4.07 5.04
N GLY A 30 5.39 -4.72 5.91
CA GLY A 30 6.69 -4.21 6.38
C GLY A 30 6.64 -3.35 7.66
N PRO A 31 7.79 -2.78 8.09
CA PRO A 31 7.97 -2.19 9.42
C PRO A 31 7.01 -1.04 9.75
N ASN A 32 6.62 -0.25 8.75
CA ASN A 32 5.77 0.93 8.92
C ASN A 32 4.38 0.78 8.28
N SER A 33 3.95 -0.45 8.01
CA SER A 33 2.66 -0.76 7.36
C SER A 33 1.48 -0.02 8.00
N LYS A 34 1.37 -0.02 9.33
CA LYS A 34 0.29 0.68 10.05
C LYS A 34 0.28 2.19 9.80
N VAL A 35 1.46 2.82 9.80
CA VAL A 35 1.58 4.28 9.58
C VAL A 35 1.27 4.60 8.12
N PHE A 36 1.80 3.82 7.18
CA PHE A 36 1.56 4.00 5.76
C PHE A 36 0.08 3.81 5.40
N ALA A 37 -0.56 2.75 5.88
CA ALA A 37 -2.00 2.53 5.72
C ALA A 37 -2.84 3.66 6.32
N LYS A 38 -2.48 4.16 7.51
CA LYS A 38 -3.17 5.32 8.13
C LYS A 38 -3.08 6.56 7.25
N ASN A 39 -1.89 6.85 6.70
CA ASN A 39 -1.70 8.01 5.82
C ASN A 39 -2.48 7.87 4.51
N LEU A 40 -2.54 6.65 3.95
CA LEU A 40 -3.38 6.35 2.78
C LEU A 40 -4.87 6.53 3.10
N ALA A 41 -5.34 6.02 4.24
CA ALA A 41 -6.73 6.20 4.66
C ALA A 41 -7.10 7.68 4.83
N LEU A 42 -6.19 8.51 5.37
CA LEU A 42 -6.36 9.96 5.47
C LEU A 42 -6.45 10.66 4.10
N LYS A 43 -5.90 10.05 3.04
CA LYS A 43 -6.02 10.50 1.65
C LYS A 43 -7.25 9.94 0.93
N GLY A 44 -8.08 9.12 1.59
CA GLY A 44 -9.31 8.56 1.03
C GLY A 44 -9.16 7.18 0.39
N TYR A 45 -7.98 6.56 0.45
CA TYR A 45 -7.80 5.20 -0.05
C TYR A 45 -8.41 4.18 0.92
N ASN A 46 -9.04 3.12 0.37
CA ASN A 46 -9.39 1.94 1.14
C ASN A 46 -8.12 1.13 1.44
N ALA A 47 -7.43 1.46 2.53
CA ALA A 47 -6.13 0.90 2.86
C ALA A 47 -6.07 0.36 4.29
N ARG A 48 -5.39 -0.78 4.48
CA ARG A 48 -5.13 -1.37 5.80
C ARG A 48 -3.86 -2.23 5.81
N PRO A 49 -3.24 -2.45 6.98
CA PRO A 49 -2.13 -3.40 7.09
C PRO A 49 -2.59 -4.82 6.77
N LEU A 50 -1.71 -5.58 6.12
CA LEU A 50 -1.89 -7.02 5.92
C LEU A 50 -1.83 -7.71 7.29
N ALA A 51 -2.86 -8.48 7.64
CA ALA A 51 -2.91 -9.14 8.94
C ALA A 51 -2.02 -10.39 8.97
N SER A 52 -2.05 -11.17 7.89
CA SER A 52 -1.20 -12.37 7.72
C SER A 52 -1.08 -12.76 6.24
N THR A 53 -0.12 -13.61 5.90
CA THR A 53 0.01 -14.15 4.53
C THR A 53 -1.17 -15.03 4.12
N ALA A 54 -1.83 -15.71 5.07
CA ALA A 54 -3.00 -16.54 4.80
C ALA A 54 -4.21 -15.73 4.28
N GLU A 55 -4.25 -14.44 4.62
CA GLU A 55 -5.28 -13.52 4.15
C GLU A 55 -5.20 -13.24 2.65
N ILE A 56 -4.03 -13.33 2.04
CA ILE A 56 -3.87 -13.08 0.59
C ILE A 56 -4.69 -14.12 -0.18
N SER A 57 -4.58 -15.39 0.20
CA SER A 57 -5.32 -16.48 -0.43
C SER A 57 -6.83 -16.31 -0.31
N SER A 58 -7.33 -15.87 0.86
CA SER A 58 -8.77 -15.66 1.05
C SER A 58 -9.29 -14.48 0.22
N ILE A 59 -8.51 -13.40 0.06
CA ILE A 59 -8.89 -12.26 -0.78
C ILE A 59 -8.91 -12.66 -2.26
N MET A 60 -7.92 -13.41 -2.73
CA MET A 60 -7.84 -13.87 -4.12
C MET A 60 -9.01 -14.79 -4.49
N LEU A 61 -9.39 -15.72 -3.59
CA LEU A 61 -10.52 -16.63 -3.82
C LEU A 61 -11.88 -15.93 -3.87
N ASN A 62 -12.04 -14.81 -3.18
CA ASN A 62 -13.29 -14.03 -3.15
C ASN A 62 -13.35 -12.93 -4.24
N SER A 63 -12.29 -12.79 -5.05
CA SER A 63 -12.19 -11.76 -6.10
C SER A 63 -12.26 -12.34 -7.53
N ALA A 64 -12.38 -13.66 -7.65
CA ALA A 64 -12.59 -14.40 -8.90
C ALA A 64 -14.09 -14.57 -9.19
#